data_AF-A0A538EEX1-F1
#
_entry.id   AF-A0A538EEX1-F1
#
_cell.length_a   1.000
_cell.length_b   1.000
_cell.length_c   1.000
_cell.angle_alpha   90.00
_cell.angle_beta   90.00
_cell.angle_gamma   90.00
#
_symmetry.space_group_name_H-M   'P 1'
#
loop_
_entity.id
_entity.type
_entity.pdbx_description
1 polymer ?
#
loop_
_entity_poly.entity_id
_entity_poly.type
_entity_poly.pdbx_seq_one_letter_code
_entity_poly.pdbx_strand_id
1 'polypeptide(L)'
;MALVPVPQPYDFERSLDRFTFWGVDRANVWHDGGLHRVIGGREVRITEAPGGVNAEPLDELIEPVVRKLIGLDFDLETFHAFAQGEEVLTATAQRFPGFRPPLAPDPFEALVSSITAQQVSLHAAFAVRSRFVERFGEPADLAVAFPTRERVAFATEEELMALGFSRRKAEYVLGVARADLDLDALAALPDAEVKARLTALRGLGEWSADWFLARYLARPEAWPAGDLGLRKAVLAFYPETTDVRAAGARFHPFENLSAHFLLLALRYQ
;
A
#
# COMPACT_ATOMS: atom_id res chain seq x y z
N MET A 1 -7.36 -12.63 -22.11
CA MET A 1 -6.96 -12.66 -20.70
C MET A 1 -5.80 -13.61 -20.47
N ALA A 2 -4.66 -13.08 -20.02
CA ALA A 2 -3.52 -13.90 -19.62
C ALA A 2 -3.54 -14.06 -18.09
N LEU A 3 -3.24 -15.28 -17.63
CA LEU A 3 -3.33 -15.66 -16.22
C LEU A 3 -2.02 -15.31 -15.49
N VAL A 4 -2.13 -14.59 -14.38
CA VAL A 4 -1.07 -14.46 -13.37
C VAL A 4 -1.39 -15.45 -12.23
N PRO A 5 -0.60 -16.53 -12.06
CA PRO A 5 -0.87 -17.55 -11.05
C PRO A 5 -0.74 -17.01 -9.62
N VAL A 6 -1.63 -17.45 -8.73
CA VAL A 6 -1.60 -17.09 -7.29
C VAL A 6 -1.74 -18.36 -6.45
N PRO A 7 -0.90 -18.58 -5.43
CA PRO A 7 -1.07 -19.70 -4.51
C PRO A 7 -2.46 -19.68 -3.87
N GLN A 8 -3.14 -20.83 -3.91
CA GLN A 8 -4.53 -20.99 -3.46
C GLN A 8 -4.61 -21.41 -1.98
N PRO A 9 -5.69 -21.06 -1.26
CA PRO A 9 -6.80 -20.22 -1.71
C PRO A 9 -6.38 -18.75 -1.90
N TYR A 10 -7.06 -18.03 -2.80
CA TYR A 10 -6.92 -16.59 -2.96
C TYR A 10 -8.28 -15.91 -2.93
N ASP A 11 -8.48 -14.98 -1.99
CA ASP A 11 -9.70 -14.18 -1.87
C ASP A 11 -9.48 -12.84 -2.57
N PHE A 12 -9.80 -12.80 -3.88
CA PHE A 12 -9.58 -11.63 -4.73
C PHE A 12 -10.33 -10.40 -4.22
N GLU A 13 -11.61 -10.55 -3.90
CA GLU A 13 -12.45 -9.44 -3.43
C GLU A 13 -11.94 -8.88 -2.11
N ARG A 14 -11.68 -9.73 -1.09
CA ARG A 14 -11.20 -9.27 0.22
C ARG A 14 -9.81 -8.67 0.15
N SER A 15 -8.94 -9.18 -0.72
CA SER A 15 -7.58 -8.67 -0.89
C SER A 15 -7.57 -7.25 -1.46
N LEU A 16 -8.51 -6.94 -2.36
CA LEU A 16 -8.55 -5.67 -3.08
C LEU A 16 -9.65 -4.71 -2.60
N ASP A 17 -10.52 -5.11 -1.67
CA ASP A 17 -11.63 -4.30 -1.15
C ASP A 17 -11.20 -2.95 -0.56
N ARG A 18 -9.95 -2.82 -0.12
CA ARG A 18 -9.43 -1.57 0.41
C ARG A 18 -9.48 -0.42 -0.61
N PHE A 19 -9.50 -0.74 -1.91
CA PHE A 19 -9.60 0.24 -2.99
C PHE A 19 -11.01 0.79 -3.17
N THR A 20 -12.02 0.14 -2.58
CA THR A 20 -13.42 0.60 -2.59
C THR A 20 -13.87 1.14 -1.23
N PHE A 21 -13.22 0.71 -0.14
CA PHE A 21 -13.67 0.99 1.23
C PHE A 21 -13.67 2.48 1.63
N TRP A 22 -12.68 3.25 1.17
CA TRP A 22 -12.43 4.62 1.64
C TRP A 22 -12.88 5.72 0.66
N GLY A 23 -13.62 5.33 -0.38
CA GLY A 23 -14.07 6.22 -1.45
C GLY A 23 -13.34 5.97 -2.77
N VAL A 24 -13.58 6.84 -3.74
CA VAL A 24 -13.06 6.71 -5.09
C VAL A 24 -11.53 6.85 -5.09
N ASP A 25 -10.86 5.85 -5.66
CA ASP A 25 -9.44 5.91 -6.01
C ASP A 25 -9.29 5.86 -7.54
N ARG A 26 -8.95 6.99 -8.15
CA ARG A 26 -8.87 7.07 -9.62
C ARG A 26 -7.70 6.30 -10.23
N ALA A 27 -6.72 5.92 -9.40
CA ALA A 27 -5.64 5.03 -9.83
C ALA A 27 -6.02 3.54 -9.75
N ASN A 28 -7.07 3.20 -8.98
CA ASN A 28 -7.47 1.82 -8.68
C ASN A 28 -9.01 1.72 -8.72
N VAL A 29 -9.58 1.69 -9.92
CA VAL A 29 -11.03 1.79 -10.13
C VAL A 29 -11.66 0.40 -10.14
N TRP A 30 -12.60 0.13 -9.23
CA TRP A 30 -13.39 -1.10 -9.29
C TRP A 30 -14.58 -0.93 -10.24
N HIS A 31 -14.68 -1.80 -11.24
CA HIS A 31 -15.76 -1.77 -12.24
C HIS A 31 -16.02 -3.18 -12.79
N ASP A 32 -17.29 -3.57 -12.94
CA ASP A 32 -17.73 -4.86 -13.47
C ASP A 32 -16.93 -6.07 -12.93
N GLY A 33 -16.80 -6.15 -11.60
CA GLY A 33 -16.13 -7.27 -10.91
C GLY A 33 -14.61 -7.33 -11.10
N GLY A 34 -13.98 -6.27 -11.61
CA GLY A 34 -12.53 -6.19 -11.78
C GLY A 34 -11.94 -4.87 -11.30
N LEU A 35 -10.63 -4.91 -11.05
CA LEU A 35 -9.83 -3.73 -10.77
C LEU A 35 -9.25 -3.20 -12.08
N HIS A 36 -9.54 -1.94 -12.40
CA HIS A 36 -9.00 -1.19 -13.52
C HIS A 36 -7.89 -0.25 -13.06
N ARG A 37 -6.76 -0.28 -13.76
CA ARG A 37 -5.62 0.58 -13.47
C ARG A 37 -4.82 0.86 -14.74
N VAL A 38 -4.28 2.08 -14.88
CA VAL A 38 -3.39 2.41 -15.99
C VAL A 38 -1.94 2.09 -15.62
N ILE A 39 -1.29 1.26 -16.44
CA ILE A 39 0.09 0.80 -16.26
C ILE A 39 0.83 0.99 -17.59
N GLY A 40 1.90 1.79 -17.58
CA GLY A 40 2.65 2.10 -18.81
C GLY A 40 1.77 2.70 -19.92
N GLY A 41 0.83 3.58 -19.56
CA GLY A 41 -0.09 4.24 -20.48
C GLY A 41 -1.23 3.36 -21.00
N ARG A 42 -1.40 2.13 -20.52
CA ARG A 42 -2.47 1.21 -20.93
C ARG A 42 -3.38 0.88 -19.75
N GLU A 43 -4.68 0.96 -19.96
CA GLU A 43 -5.64 0.49 -18.96
C GLU A 43 -5.64 -1.03 -18.91
N VAL A 44 -5.38 -1.56 -17.72
CA VAL A 44 -5.32 -2.98 -17.40
C VAL A 44 -6.52 -3.34 -16.54
N ARG A 45 -7.27 -4.36 -16.97
CA ARG A 45 -8.33 -4.97 -16.18
C ARG A 45 -7.80 -6.23 -15.50
N ILE A 46 -7.90 -6.26 -14.17
CA ILE A 46 -7.53 -7.40 -13.32
C ILE A 46 -8.81 -8.00 -12.76
N THR A 47 -9.01 -9.31 -12.92
CA THR A 47 -10.22 -10.03 -12.48
C THR A 47 -9.83 -11.37 -11.85
N GLU A 48 -10.67 -11.88 -10.96
CA GLU A 48 -10.51 -13.22 -10.40
C GLU A 48 -10.50 -14.28 -11.51
N ALA A 49 -9.64 -15.30 -11.36
CA ALA A 49 -9.60 -16.46 -12.24
C ALA A 49 -9.28 -17.73 -11.44
N PRO A 50 -9.73 -18.92 -11.87
CA PRO A 50 -9.30 -20.17 -11.26
C PRO A 50 -7.77 -20.28 -11.23
N GLY A 51 -7.19 -20.40 -10.03
CA GLY A 51 -5.74 -20.50 -9.84
C GLY A 51 -4.98 -19.16 -9.85
N GLY A 52 -5.66 -18.01 -9.92
CA GLY A 52 -5.00 -16.70 -9.83
C GLY A 52 -5.87 -15.51 -10.25
N VAL A 53 -5.29 -14.64 -11.07
CA VAL A 53 -6.01 -13.49 -11.65
C VAL A 53 -5.77 -13.41 -13.15
N ASN A 54 -6.79 -13.00 -13.89
CA ASN A 54 -6.66 -12.60 -15.27
C ASN A 54 -6.28 -11.12 -15.33
N ALA A 55 -5.24 -10.78 -16.09
CA ALA A 55 -4.87 -9.41 -16.41
C ALA A 55 -4.94 -9.19 -17.93
N GLU A 56 -5.52 -8.06 -18.34
CA GLU A 56 -5.65 -7.71 -19.76
C GLU A 56 -5.49 -6.20 -20.01
N PRO A 57 -4.51 -5.77 -20.82
CA PRO A 57 -3.42 -6.58 -21.38
C PRO A 57 -2.44 -7.09 -20.30
N LEU A 58 -1.59 -8.06 -20.65
CA LEU A 58 -0.50 -8.54 -19.79
C LEU A 58 0.78 -8.70 -20.63
N ASP A 59 1.88 -8.15 -20.12
CA ASP A 59 3.22 -8.32 -20.66
C ASP A 59 4.26 -8.07 -19.55
N GLU A 60 5.55 -8.07 -19.93
CA GLU A 60 6.69 -7.92 -19.03
C GLU A 60 6.70 -6.59 -18.24
N LEU A 61 6.01 -5.55 -18.74
CA LEU A 61 5.87 -4.27 -18.04
C LEU A 61 4.72 -4.30 -17.02
N ILE A 62 3.62 -4.98 -17.35
CA ILE A 62 2.39 -5.01 -16.55
C ILE A 62 2.47 -6.05 -15.44
N GLU A 63 3.02 -7.23 -15.72
CA GLU A 63 3.01 -8.34 -14.78
C GLU A 63 3.60 -7.98 -13.40
N PRO A 64 4.78 -7.34 -13.29
CA PRO A 64 5.34 -6.98 -11.98
C PRO A 64 4.42 -6.08 -11.14
N VAL A 65 3.69 -5.17 -11.79
CA VAL A 65 2.73 -4.27 -11.13
C VAL A 65 1.52 -5.06 -10.65
N VAL A 66 0.97 -5.95 -11.49
CA VAL A 66 -0.13 -6.84 -11.09
C VAL A 66 0.29 -7.67 -9.88
N ARG A 67 1.45 -8.32 -9.92
CA ARG A 67 1.98 -9.16 -8.83
C ARG A 67 2.06 -8.41 -7.49
N LYS A 68 2.49 -7.14 -7.50
CA LYS A 68 2.47 -6.28 -6.30
C LYS A 68 1.05 -6.01 -5.81
N LEU A 69 0.13 -5.64 -6.69
CA LEU A 69 -1.25 -5.33 -6.33
C LEU A 69 -1.97 -6.52 -5.71
N ILE A 70 -1.66 -7.74 -6.13
CA ILE A 70 -2.27 -8.96 -5.56
C ILE A 70 -1.44 -9.58 -4.41
N GLY A 71 -0.38 -8.90 -3.95
CA GLY A 71 0.39 -9.31 -2.77
C GLY A 71 1.21 -10.58 -2.97
N LEU A 72 1.77 -10.80 -4.16
CA LEU A 72 2.60 -11.98 -4.45
C LEU A 72 4.02 -11.90 -3.88
N ASP A 73 4.47 -10.72 -3.46
CA ASP A 73 5.80 -10.56 -2.85
C ASP A 73 5.81 -11.03 -1.38
N PHE A 74 4.64 -11.30 -0.80
CA PHE A 74 4.52 -11.84 0.56
C PHE A 74 4.61 -13.36 0.61
N ASP A 75 5.47 -13.89 1.47
CA ASP A 75 5.50 -15.29 1.87
C ASP A 75 4.38 -15.60 2.89
N LEU A 76 3.18 -15.86 2.37
CA LEU A 76 2.04 -16.23 3.19
C LEU A 76 2.08 -17.68 3.68
N GLU A 77 2.79 -18.57 3.00
CA GLU A 77 2.86 -19.97 3.41
C GLU A 77 3.59 -20.08 4.76
N THR A 78 4.79 -19.51 4.85
CA THR A 78 5.57 -19.51 6.09
C THR A 78 4.89 -18.66 7.16
N PHE A 79 4.27 -17.53 6.78
CA PHE A 79 3.49 -16.72 7.72
C PHE A 79 2.30 -17.49 8.31
N HIS A 80 1.56 -18.27 7.51
CA HIS A 80 0.43 -19.03 8.04
C HIS A 80 0.87 -20.13 9.02
N ALA A 81 2.05 -20.73 8.80
CA ALA A 81 2.64 -21.65 9.76
C ALA A 81 3.02 -20.95 11.07
N PHE A 82 3.65 -19.77 10.99
CA PHE A 82 3.93 -18.92 12.16
C PHE A 82 2.65 -18.52 12.90
N ALA A 83 1.63 -18.08 12.16
CA ALA A 83 0.38 -17.57 12.70
C ALA A 83 -0.35 -18.60 13.56
N GLN A 84 -0.16 -19.91 13.35
CA GLN A 84 -0.74 -20.97 14.20
C GLN A 84 -0.33 -20.87 15.68
N GLY A 85 0.81 -20.24 15.97
CA GLY A 85 1.26 -19.97 17.34
C GLY A 85 0.62 -18.73 17.97
N GLU A 86 -0.12 -17.94 17.20
CA GLU A 86 -0.74 -16.67 17.60
C GLU A 86 -2.26 -16.75 17.46
N GLU A 87 -2.98 -16.80 18.59
CA GLU A 87 -4.44 -17.03 18.61
C GLU A 87 -5.21 -16.04 17.71
N VAL A 88 -4.90 -14.75 17.82
CA VAL A 88 -5.56 -13.68 17.05
C VAL A 88 -5.25 -13.82 15.55
N LEU A 89 -4.00 -14.11 15.19
CA LEU A 89 -3.59 -14.24 13.79
C LEU A 89 -4.17 -15.51 13.17
N THR A 90 -4.19 -16.63 13.91
CA THR A 90 -4.83 -17.89 13.52
C THR A 90 -6.32 -17.66 13.24
N ALA A 91 -7.04 -17.06 14.18
CA ALA A 91 -8.46 -16.80 14.03
C ALA A 91 -8.74 -15.88 12.83
N THR A 92 -7.89 -14.86 12.62
CA THR A 92 -8.01 -13.95 11.48
C THR A 92 -7.76 -14.69 10.15
N ALA A 93 -6.71 -15.51 10.07
CA ALA A 93 -6.39 -16.28 8.86
C ALA A 93 -7.48 -17.31 8.52
N GLN A 94 -8.09 -17.92 9.52
CA GLN A 94 -9.22 -18.84 9.33
C GLN A 94 -10.51 -18.12 8.89
N ARG A 95 -10.73 -16.90 9.40
CA ARG A 95 -11.90 -16.07 9.04
C ARG A 95 -11.79 -15.49 7.62
N PHE A 96 -10.57 -15.20 7.16
CA PHE A 96 -10.29 -14.62 5.84
C PHE A 96 -9.33 -15.51 5.04
N PRO A 97 -9.73 -16.74 4.68
CA PRO A 97 -8.86 -17.67 3.98
C PRO A 97 -8.47 -17.10 2.61
N GLY A 98 -7.18 -17.08 2.31
CA GLY A 98 -6.67 -16.60 1.02
C GLY A 98 -6.55 -15.08 0.89
N PHE A 99 -6.77 -14.32 1.97
CA PHE A 99 -6.49 -12.89 1.97
C PHE A 99 -4.99 -12.61 1.72
N ARG A 100 -4.69 -11.73 0.77
CA ARG A 100 -3.36 -11.19 0.51
C ARG A 100 -3.38 -9.67 0.63
N PRO A 101 -2.56 -9.05 1.50
CA PRO A 101 -2.48 -7.60 1.54
C PRO A 101 -1.89 -7.06 0.23
N PRO A 102 -2.51 -6.05 -0.40
CA PRO A 102 -2.00 -5.47 -1.62
C PRO A 102 -0.88 -4.46 -1.33
N LEU A 103 0.12 -4.43 -2.20
CA LEU A 103 1.27 -3.52 -2.14
C LEU A 103 1.06 -2.31 -3.04
N ALA A 104 1.76 -1.23 -2.73
CA ALA A 104 1.94 -0.10 -3.63
C ALA A 104 2.86 -0.52 -4.78
N PRO A 105 2.47 -0.31 -6.04
CA PRO A 105 3.27 -0.79 -7.16
C PRO A 105 4.52 0.05 -7.43
N ASP A 106 4.46 1.34 -7.11
CA ASP A 106 5.46 2.36 -7.41
C ASP A 106 5.94 3.08 -6.12
N PRO A 107 7.25 3.40 -5.98
CA PRO A 107 7.76 3.99 -4.75
C PRO A 107 7.30 5.43 -4.55
N PHE A 108 7.17 6.21 -5.63
CA PHE A 108 6.68 7.59 -5.55
C PHE A 108 5.20 7.62 -5.14
N GLU A 109 4.37 6.75 -5.71
CA GLU A 109 2.99 6.54 -5.30
C GLU A 109 2.87 6.13 -3.82
N ALA A 110 3.76 5.26 -3.34
CA ALA A 110 3.79 4.85 -1.93
C ALA A 110 4.06 6.04 -1.00
N LEU A 111 5.02 6.90 -1.36
CA LEU A 111 5.37 8.09 -0.58
C LEU A 111 4.26 9.16 -0.63
N VAL A 112 3.71 9.46 -1.80
CA VAL A 112 2.58 10.40 -1.94
C VAL A 112 1.35 9.90 -1.19
N SER A 113 1.04 8.61 -1.29
CA SER A 113 -0.05 7.98 -0.52
C SER A 113 0.17 8.10 0.98
N SER A 114 1.42 7.94 1.45
CA SER A 114 1.75 8.13 2.85
C SER A 114 1.55 9.59 3.28
N ILE A 115 2.08 10.56 2.50
CA ILE A 115 1.94 12.00 2.78
C ILE A 115 0.46 12.42 2.82
N THR A 116 -0.36 11.97 1.87
CA THR A 116 -1.80 12.29 1.87
C THR A 116 -2.50 11.76 3.11
N ALA A 117 -2.12 10.58 3.61
CA ALA A 117 -2.71 9.93 4.79
C ALA A 117 -2.22 10.48 6.15
N GLN A 118 -1.16 11.28 6.20
CA GLN A 118 -0.64 11.82 7.46
C GLN A 118 -1.72 12.65 8.21
N GLN A 119 -1.96 12.33 9.48
CA GLN A 119 -2.79 13.13 10.40
C GLN A 119 -4.24 13.40 9.93
N VAL A 120 -4.80 12.54 9.08
CA VAL A 120 -6.19 12.66 8.57
C VAL A 120 -6.87 11.29 8.50
N SER A 121 -8.18 11.28 8.26
CA SER A 121 -8.90 10.02 7.97
C SER A 121 -8.50 9.47 6.59
N LEU A 122 -8.62 8.15 6.40
CA LEU A 122 -8.39 7.53 5.10
C LEU A 122 -9.36 8.03 4.02
N HIS A 123 -10.62 8.32 4.38
CA HIS A 123 -11.57 8.95 3.46
C HIS A 123 -11.07 10.30 2.93
N ALA A 124 -10.56 11.17 3.81
CA ALA A 124 -10.02 12.47 3.39
C ALA A 124 -8.74 12.29 2.55
N ALA A 125 -7.88 11.34 2.93
CA ALA A 125 -6.66 11.01 2.18
C ALA A 125 -6.96 10.52 0.76
N PHE A 126 -7.90 9.59 0.60
CA PHE A 126 -8.33 9.07 -0.70
C PHE A 126 -8.96 10.18 -1.56
N ALA A 127 -9.81 11.04 -0.99
CA ALA A 127 -10.41 12.14 -1.73
C ALA A 127 -9.35 13.14 -2.27
N VAL A 128 -8.35 13.49 -1.45
CA VAL A 128 -7.23 14.36 -1.88
C VAL A 128 -6.37 13.66 -2.93
N ARG A 129 -6.03 12.39 -2.73
CA ARG A 129 -5.24 11.60 -3.69
C ARG A 129 -5.98 11.42 -5.02
N SER A 130 -7.29 11.19 -5.00
CA SER A 130 -8.10 11.07 -6.22
C SER A 130 -8.03 12.34 -7.07
N ARG A 131 -8.22 13.52 -6.48
CA ARG A 131 -8.08 14.80 -7.19
C ARG A 131 -6.65 15.05 -7.69
N PHE A 132 -5.65 14.62 -6.94
CA PHE A 132 -4.24 14.64 -7.36
C PHE A 132 -4.01 13.81 -8.61
N VAL A 133 -4.49 12.57 -8.61
CA VAL A 133 -4.40 11.65 -9.74
C VAL A 133 -5.15 12.23 -10.95
N GLU A 134 -6.36 12.76 -10.78
CA GLU A 134 -7.11 13.37 -11.88
C GLU A 134 -6.43 14.62 -12.47
N ARG A 135 -5.78 15.43 -11.63
CA ARG A 135 -5.15 16.70 -12.07
C ARG A 135 -3.84 16.47 -12.81
N PHE A 136 -3.02 15.55 -12.33
CA PHE A 136 -1.63 15.37 -12.78
C PHE A 136 -1.39 14.04 -13.51
N GLY A 137 -2.33 13.11 -13.46
CA GLY A 137 -2.24 11.82 -14.11
C GLY A 137 -2.73 11.87 -15.56
N GLU A 138 -2.56 10.75 -16.25
CA GLU A 138 -3.02 10.58 -17.63
C GLU A 138 -4.30 9.74 -17.65
N PRO A 139 -5.44 10.28 -18.12
CA PRO A 139 -6.68 9.53 -18.15
C PRO A 139 -6.66 8.42 -19.20
N ALA A 140 -7.23 7.27 -18.87
CA ALA A 140 -7.65 6.25 -19.81
C ALA A 140 -9.19 6.22 -19.88
N ASP A 141 -9.82 5.05 -20.08
CA ASP A 141 -11.26 4.93 -20.23
C ASP A 141 -11.98 5.06 -18.88
N LEU A 142 -11.60 4.23 -17.91
CA LEU A 142 -12.19 4.20 -16.57
C LEU A 142 -11.22 4.74 -15.50
N ALA A 143 -9.94 4.37 -15.59
CA ALA A 143 -8.92 4.71 -14.62
C ALA A 143 -8.02 5.87 -15.12
N VAL A 144 -7.25 6.44 -14.20
CA VAL A 144 -6.27 7.49 -14.48
C VAL A 144 -4.90 7.00 -13.99
N ALA A 145 -3.88 7.11 -14.83
CA ALA A 145 -2.52 6.77 -14.44
C ALA A 145 -2.07 7.60 -13.24
N PHE A 146 -1.39 6.96 -12.29
CA PHE A 146 -0.80 7.70 -11.19
C PHE A 146 0.23 8.71 -11.75
N PRO A 147 0.25 9.98 -11.28
CA PRO A 147 1.15 10.99 -11.80
C PRO A 147 2.62 10.58 -11.68
N THR A 148 3.40 10.74 -12.75
CA THR A 148 4.84 10.49 -12.68
C THR A 148 5.54 11.50 -11.77
N ARG A 149 6.66 11.07 -11.17
CA ARG A 149 7.48 11.93 -10.33
C ARG A 149 7.91 13.19 -11.08
N GLU A 150 8.32 13.05 -12.33
CA GLU A 150 8.78 14.13 -13.21
C GLU A 150 7.64 15.13 -13.45
N ARG A 151 6.42 14.64 -13.72
CA ARG A 151 5.26 15.50 -13.95
C ARG A 151 4.96 16.36 -12.73
N VAL A 152 5.04 15.77 -11.54
CA VAL A 152 4.75 16.44 -10.27
C VAL A 152 5.89 17.40 -9.87
N ALA A 153 7.13 17.14 -10.26
CA ALA A 153 8.25 18.05 -10.00
C ALA A 153 8.06 19.45 -10.61
N PHE A 154 7.30 19.56 -11.71
CA PHE A 154 6.96 20.83 -12.36
C PHE A 154 5.72 21.54 -11.78
N ALA A 155 4.99 20.93 -10.85
CA ALA A 155 3.81 21.54 -10.25
C ALA A 155 4.15 22.63 -9.22
N THR A 156 3.20 23.52 -8.93
CA THR A 156 3.35 24.53 -7.86
C THR A 156 2.66 24.10 -6.56
N GLU A 157 3.06 24.70 -5.43
CA GLU A 157 2.40 24.45 -4.15
C GLU A 157 0.92 24.85 -4.19
N GLU A 158 0.60 25.95 -4.88
CA GLU A 158 -0.77 26.44 -5.05
C GLU A 158 -1.64 25.43 -5.81
N GLU A 159 -1.09 24.78 -6.84
CA GLU A 159 -1.81 23.73 -7.57
C GLU A 159 -2.16 22.56 -6.65
N LEU A 160 -1.23 22.09 -5.82
CA LEU A 160 -1.50 21.01 -4.87
C LEU A 160 -2.49 21.45 -3.79
N MET A 161 -2.35 22.67 -3.27
CA MET A 161 -3.27 23.22 -2.27
C MET A 161 -4.70 23.32 -2.81
N ALA A 162 -4.89 23.67 -4.09
CA ALA A 162 -6.20 23.70 -4.73
C ALA A 162 -6.89 22.32 -4.78
N LEU A 163 -6.12 21.22 -4.68
CA LEU A 163 -6.62 19.85 -4.61
C LEU A 163 -6.93 19.40 -3.17
N GLY A 164 -6.74 20.27 -2.18
CA GLY A 164 -7.02 20.00 -0.77
C GLY A 164 -5.82 19.51 0.03
N PHE A 165 -4.59 19.59 -0.51
CA PHE A 165 -3.39 19.43 0.32
C PHE A 165 -3.27 20.60 1.28
N SER A 166 -2.79 20.34 2.50
CA SER A 166 -2.26 21.43 3.32
C SER A 166 -0.97 21.95 2.69
N ARG A 167 -0.59 23.21 2.96
CA ARG A 167 0.67 23.78 2.48
C ARG A 167 1.88 22.87 2.77
N ARG A 168 1.98 22.37 4.01
CA ARG A 168 3.04 21.43 4.40
C ARG A 168 3.04 20.16 3.55
N LYS A 169 1.89 19.53 3.31
CA LYS A 169 1.83 18.32 2.47
C LYS A 169 2.16 18.61 1.01
N ALA A 170 1.80 19.79 0.49
CA ALA A 170 2.21 20.24 -0.84
C ALA A 170 3.74 20.38 -0.92
N GLU A 171 4.37 21.06 0.05
CA GLU A 171 5.83 21.15 0.17
C GLU A 171 6.48 19.75 0.21
N TYR A 172 5.90 18.80 0.94
CA TYR A 172 6.46 17.45 1.09
C TYR A 172 6.39 16.65 -0.22
N VAL A 173 5.25 16.67 -0.92
CA VAL A 173 5.10 15.97 -2.21
C VAL A 173 6.06 16.55 -3.25
N LEU A 174 6.14 17.88 -3.35
CA LEU A 174 7.08 18.53 -4.26
C LEU A 174 8.54 18.28 -3.85
N GLY A 175 8.82 18.23 -2.55
CA GLY A 175 10.14 17.88 -2.01
C GLY A 175 10.57 16.48 -2.41
N VAL A 176 9.70 15.47 -2.28
CA VAL A 176 9.97 14.10 -2.76
C VAL A 176 10.14 14.09 -4.28
N ALA A 177 9.25 14.75 -5.01
CA ALA A 177 9.30 14.79 -6.48
C ALA A 177 10.62 15.38 -7.01
N ARG A 178 11.16 16.41 -6.34
CA ARG A 178 12.38 17.13 -6.74
C ARG A 178 13.66 16.62 -6.07
N ALA A 179 13.58 15.69 -5.13
CA ALA A 179 14.75 15.21 -4.41
C ALA A 179 15.74 14.53 -5.35
N ASP A 180 17.03 14.72 -5.12
CA ASP A 180 18.07 13.91 -5.76
C ASP A 180 18.21 12.58 -4.99
N LEU A 181 17.22 11.72 -5.18
CA LEU A 181 17.14 10.40 -4.56
C LEU A 181 16.57 9.41 -5.58
N ASP A 182 17.33 8.37 -5.88
CA ASP A 182 16.85 7.22 -6.63
C ASP A 182 15.95 6.37 -5.73
N LEU A 183 14.64 6.40 -5.99
CA LEU A 183 13.65 5.71 -5.19
C LEU A 183 13.61 4.20 -5.47
N ASP A 184 13.99 3.79 -6.69
CA ASP A 184 14.02 2.39 -7.09
C ASP A 184 15.22 1.67 -6.47
N ALA A 185 16.36 2.36 -6.39
CA ALA A 185 17.57 1.86 -5.73
C ALA A 185 17.37 1.56 -4.23
N LEU A 186 16.37 2.16 -3.57
CA LEU A 186 16.09 1.92 -2.15
C LEU A 186 15.79 0.45 -1.85
N ALA A 187 15.21 -0.29 -2.81
CA ALA A 187 14.86 -1.71 -2.60
C ALA A 187 16.09 -2.60 -2.34
N ALA A 188 17.27 -2.20 -2.84
CA ALA A 188 18.52 -2.92 -2.66
C ALA A 188 19.21 -2.62 -1.32
N LEU A 189 18.76 -1.62 -0.58
CA LEU A 189 19.40 -1.18 0.67
C LEU A 189 18.85 -1.92 1.90
N PRO A 190 19.64 -2.05 2.97
CA PRO A 190 19.16 -2.49 4.27
C PRO A 190 18.11 -1.52 4.84
N ASP A 191 17.16 -2.05 5.62
CA ASP A 191 16.01 -1.29 6.14
C ASP A 191 16.40 -0.03 6.91
N ALA A 192 17.47 -0.09 7.71
CA ALA A 192 17.98 1.07 8.44
C ALA A 192 18.47 2.19 7.51
N GLU A 193 19.09 1.84 6.38
CA GLU A 193 19.54 2.83 5.39
C GLU A 193 18.36 3.39 4.60
N VAL A 194 17.38 2.56 4.21
CA VAL A 194 16.13 3.04 3.61
C VAL A 194 15.45 4.06 4.51
N LYS A 195 15.28 3.75 5.80
CA LYS A 195 14.69 4.68 6.79
C LYS A 195 15.50 5.97 6.88
N ALA A 196 16.82 5.89 6.97
CA ALA A 196 17.68 7.08 7.05
C ALA A 196 17.54 7.98 5.81
N ARG A 197 17.56 7.40 4.60
CA ARG A 197 17.39 8.16 3.33
C ARG A 197 16.02 8.81 3.24
N LEU A 198 14.95 8.08 3.55
CA LEU A 198 13.59 8.61 3.49
C LEU A 198 13.37 9.71 4.52
N THR A 199 13.80 9.52 5.76
CA THR A 199 13.62 10.51 6.84
C THR A 199 14.47 11.76 6.69
N ALA A 200 15.48 11.76 5.82
CA ALA A 200 16.20 12.96 5.43
C ALA A 200 15.35 13.91 4.56
N LEU A 201 14.30 13.39 3.91
CA LEU A 201 13.36 14.20 3.14
C LEU A 201 12.37 14.89 4.08
N ARG A 202 12.25 16.22 3.93
CA ARG A 202 11.34 17.03 4.73
C ARG A 202 9.90 16.50 4.60
N GLY A 203 9.29 16.19 5.75
CA GLY A 203 7.91 15.71 5.83
C GLY A 203 7.74 14.20 5.83
N LEU A 204 8.82 13.44 5.62
CA LEU A 204 8.84 12.00 5.85
C LEU A 204 9.45 11.72 7.22
N GLY A 205 8.65 11.12 8.09
CA GLY A 205 9.10 10.64 9.40
C GLY A 205 9.17 9.12 9.44
N GLU A 206 9.50 8.58 10.61
CA GLU A 206 9.58 7.14 10.84
C GLU A 206 8.31 6.40 10.39
N TRP A 207 7.13 6.93 10.72
CA TRP A 207 5.85 6.34 10.28
C TRP A 207 5.72 6.17 8.76
N SER A 208 6.20 7.14 7.98
CA SER A 208 6.16 7.05 6.51
C SER A 208 7.20 6.08 5.98
N ALA A 209 8.38 6.03 6.60
CA ALA A 209 9.43 5.09 6.23
C ALA A 209 9.04 3.63 6.56
N ASP A 210 8.44 3.37 7.73
CA ASP A 210 7.96 2.05 8.11
C ASP A 210 6.85 1.57 7.16
N TRP A 211 5.92 2.45 6.77
CA TRP A 211 4.92 2.10 5.78
C TRP A 211 5.48 1.91 4.38
N PHE A 212 6.56 2.59 4.01
CA PHE A 212 7.27 2.34 2.75
C PHE A 212 7.91 0.95 2.77
N LEU A 213 8.62 0.59 3.85
CA LEU A 213 9.16 -0.76 4.05
C LEU A 213 8.05 -1.82 3.97
N ALA A 214 6.92 -1.58 4.65
CA ALA A 214 5.84 -2.54 4.76
C ALA A 214 5.02 -2.71 3.46
N ARG A 215 4.60 -1.59 2.85
CA ARG A 215 3.61 -1.58 1.75
C ARG A 215 4.21 -1.40 0.36
N TYR A 216 5.46 -0.98 0.22
CA TYR A 216 6.13 -0.93 -1.08
C TYR A 216 7.20 -2.02 -1.21
N LEU A 217 8.04 -2.20 -0.20
CA LEU A 217 9.14 -3.18 -0.21
C LEU A 217 8.77 -4.56 0.35
N ALA A 218 7.56 -4.71 0.91
CA ALA A 218 7.10 -5.96 1.55
C ALA A 218 8.10 -6.54 2.58
N ARG A 219 8.89 -5.68 3.26
CA ARG A 219 9.91 -6.14 4.21
C ARG A 219 9.26 -6.88 5.37
N PRO A 220 9.71 -8.10 5.70
CA PRO A 220 9.01 -8.97 6.65
C PRO A 220 8.98 -8.40 8.06
N GLU A 221 10.06 -7.72 8.48
CA GLU A 221 10.22 -7.13 9.81
C GLU A 221 9.69 -5.69 9.93
N ALA A 222 9.06 -5.15 8.87
CA ALA A 222 8.52 -3.79 8.91
C ALA A 222 7.36 -3.68 9.91
N TRP A 223 7.52 -2.84 10.94
CA TRP A 223 6.52 -2.65 11.99
C TRP A 223 6.17 -1.17 12.18
N PRO A 224 5.10 -0.66 11.51
CA PRO A 224 4.68 0.74 11.59
C PRO A 224 4.04 1.12 12.94
N ALA A 225 4.75 0.97 14.06
CA ALA A 225 4.24 1.14 15.43
C ALA A 225 3.64 2.53 15.72
N GLY A 226 4.06 3.56 14.98
CA GLY A 226 3.50 4.91 15.07
C GLY A 226 2.10 5.04 14.48
N ASP A 227 1.62 4.05 13.74
CA ASP A 227 0.32 4.08 13.05
C ASP A 227 -0.84 3.95 14.03
N LEU A 228 -1.76 4.91 14.00
CA LEU A 228 -2.89 4.91 14.92
C LEU A 228 -3.83 3.72 14.69
N GLY A 229 -3.98 3.25 13.45
CA GLY A 229 -4.77 2.06 13.13
C GLY A 229 -4.13 0.81 13.71
N LEU A 230 -2.82 0.64 13.52
CA LEU A 230 -2.08 -0.50 14.08
C LEU A 230 -2.09 -0.46 15.61
N ARG A 231 -1.85 0.70 16.22
CA ARG A 231 -1.94 0.87 17.68
C ARG A 231 -3.31 0.47 18.22
N LYS A 232 -4.40 0.88 17.56
CA LYS A 232 -5.75 0.46 17.94
C LYS A 232 -5.95 -1.04 17.80
N ALA A 233 -5.44 -1.65 16.72
CA ALA A 233 -5.57 -3.08 16.50
C ALA A 233 -4.81 -3.87 17.58
N VAL A 234 -3.56 -3.50 17.85
CA VAL A 234 -2.75 -4.12 18.91
C VAL A 234 -3.45 -4.00 20.27
N LEU A 235 -3.91 -2.81 20.66
CA LEU A 235 -4.59 -2.61 21.94
C LEU A 235 -5.97 -3.31 22.04
N ALA A 236 -6.63 -3.57 20.91
CA ALA A 236 -7.91 -4.28 20.88
C ALA A 236 -7.73 -5.80 21.08
N PHE A 237 -6.65 -6.36 20.56
CA PHE A 237 -6.41 -7.82 20.57
C PHE A 237 -5.39 -8.27 21.63
N TYR A 238 -4.51 -7.37 22.07
CA TYR A 238 -3.47 -7.57 23.07
C TYR A 238 -3.53 -6.43 24.10
N PRO A 239 -4.61 -6.34 24.92
CA PRO A 239 -4.89 -5.22 25.81
C PRO A 239 -3.83 -5.03 26.93
N GLU A 240 -3.00 -6.04 27.18
CA GLU A 240 -1.85 -5.98 28.08
C GLU A 240 -0.66 -5.20 27.52
N THR A 241 -0.65 -4.89 26.22
CA THR A 241 0.43 -4.17 25.57
C THR A 241 0.54 -2.74 26.08
N THR A 242 1.70 -2.40 26.66
CA THR A 242 2.02 -1.04 27.13
C THR A 242 2.87 -0.24 26.14
N ASP A 243 3.68 -0.93 25.33
CA ASP A 243 4.50 -0.35 24.27
C ASP A 243 4.28 -1.10 22.95
N VAL A 244 3.56 -0.47 22.03
CA VAL A 244 3.26 -1.03 20.70
C VAL A 244 4.52 -1.23 19.86
N ARG A 245 5.58 -0.44 20.08
CA ARG A 245 6.85 -0.63 19.37
C ARG A 245 7.52 -1.91 19.81
N ALA A 246 7.64 -2.13 21.11
CA ALA A 246 8.21 -3.36 21.67
C ALA A 246 7.37 -4.60 21.35
N ALA A 247 6.04 -4.45 21.22
CA ALA A 247 5.15 -5.54 20.84
C ALA A 247 5.47 -6.18 19.48
N GLY A 248 6.15 -5.47 18.57
CA GLY A 248 6.62 -6.03 17.31
C GLY A 248 7.46 -7.29 17.49
N ALA A 249 8.28 -7.37 18.54
CA ALA A 249 9.15 -8.53 18.80
C ALA A 249 8.38 -9.84 19.01
N ARG A 250 7.10 -9.78 19.40
CA ARG A 250 6.21 -10.96 19.49
C ARG A 250 6.01 -11.61 18.12
N PHE A 251 6.03 -10.80 17.07
CA PHE A 251 5.65 -11.19 15.72
C PHE A 251 6.84 -11.58 14.85
N HIS A 252 8.06 -11.60 15.40
CA HIS A 252 9.27 -11.90 14.63
C HIS A 252 9.25 -13.32 14.02
N PRO A 253 9.63 -13.51 12.74
CA PRO A 253 10.12 -12.52 11.76
C PRO A 253 9.03 -11.94 10.84
N PHE A 254 7.76 -12.00 11.22
CA PHE A 254 6.59 -11.63 10.43
C PHE A 254 5.85 -10.40 10.96
N GLU A 255 6.56 -9.39 11.46
CA GLU A 255 6.00 -8.16 11.98
C GLU A 255 5.05 -7.50 10.97
N ASN A 256 5.45 -7.42 9.70
CA ASN A 256 4.68 -6.76 8.66
C ASN A 256 3.36 -7.48 8.37
N LEU A 257 3.41 -8.78 8.09
CA LEU A 257 2.19 -9.56 7.82
C LEU A 257 1.28 -9.61 9.06
N SER A 258 1.85 -9.67 10.26
CA SER A 258 1.09 -9.54 11.51
C SER A 258 0.38 -8.18 11.60
N ALA A 259 1.06 -7.08 11.26
CA ALA A 259 0.43 -5.74 11.21
C ALA A 259 -0.74 -5.70 10.23
N HIS A 260 -0.58 -6.29 9.04
CA HIS A 260 -1.65 -6.38 8.04
C HIS A 260 -2.85 -7.19 8.53
N PHE A 261 -2.62 -8.34 9.17
CA PHE A 261 -3.68 -9.20 9.69
C PHE A 261 -4.39 -8.59 10.90
N LEU A 262 -3.66 -7.90 11.80
CA LEU A 262 -4.30 -7.18 12.91
C LEU A 262 -5.19 -6.02 12.41
N LEU A 263 -4.74 -5.30 11.39
CA LEU A 263 -5.55 -4.27 10.74
C LEU A 263 -6.78 -4.85 10.04
N LEU A 264 -6.64 -6.02 9.40
CA LEU A 264 -7.76 -6.74 8.79
C LEU A 264 -8.78 -7.16 9.85
N ALA A 265 -8.31 -7.79 10.92
CA ALA A 265 -9.14 -8.24 12.03
C ALA A 265 -9.93 -7.08 12.64
N LEU A 266 -9.26 -5.94 12.92
CA LEU A 266 -9.92 -4.75 13.47
C LEU A 266 -10.95 -4.15 12.51
N ARG A 267 -10.67 -4.14 11.20
CA ARG A 267 -11.59 -3.58 10.19
C ARG A 267 -12.92 -4.31 10.14
N TYR A 268 -12.89 -5.62 10.36
CA TYR A 268 -14.04 -6.52 10.24
C TYR A 268 -14.50 -7.09 11.59
N GLN A 269 -14.15 -6.45 12.71
CA GLN A 269 -14.73 -6.80 14.02
C GLN A 269 -16.25 -6.69 14.01
#